data_AF-A0ABD1KLQ1-F1
#
_entry.id   AF-A0ABD1KLQ1-F1
#
_cell.length_a   1.000
_cell.length_b   1.000
_cell.length_c   1.000
_cell.angle_alpha   90.00
_cell.angle_beta   90.00
_cell.angle_gamma   90.00
#
_symmetry.space_group_name_H-M   'P 1'
#
loop_
_entity.id
_entity.type
_entity.pdbx_description
1 polymer ?
#
loop_
_entity_poly.entity_id
_entity_poly.type
_entity_poly.pdbx_seq_one_letter_code
_entity_poly.pdbx_strand_id
1 'polypeptide(L)'
;MATQRVLPQSKETLLQNYNKRLRDDIRSILDNFTEIIKTAKVEDETQVSRATQGEQDHYEMQVRAANIVRAGESLMKLVSDLKQFLILNDFPSVNEAISLRNQQLRSLQEECDKKLISLRDEIATDLYELEEEYYSSSCGQWDGVELPLCEAFRRRDSWGFLDTSSEPGNSSTEELERPPAQEAIPRHLNGHGAGTGDQC
;
A
#
# COMPACT_ATOMS: atom_id res chain seq x y z
N MET A 1 13.08 -12.34 25.48
CA MET A 1 12.20 -13.52 25.47
C MET A 1 11.40 -13.50 24.18
N ALA A 2 11.62 -14.46 23.28
CA ALA A 2 10.87 -14.54 22.03
C ALA A 2 9.44 -14.96 22.35
N THR A 3 8.48 -14.06 22.16
CA THR A 3 7.06 -14.39 22.25
C THR A 3 6.77 -15.45 21.20
N GLN A 4 6.54 -16.69 21.66
CA GLN A 4 6.12 -17.79 20.81
C GLN A 4 4.77 -17.38 20.22
N ARG A 5 4.77 -17.03 18.94
CA ARG A 5 3.56 -16.63 18.21
C ARG A 5 2.66 -17.86 18.11
N VAL A 6 1.71 -17.96 19.03
CA VAL A 6 0.63 -18.95 18.93
C VAL A 6 -0.20 -18.56 17.70
N LEU A 7 -0.10 -19.36 16.64
CA LEU A 7 -0.91 -19.18 15.45
C LEU A 7 -2.38 -19.43 15.84
N PRO A 8 -3.33 -18.60 15.38
CA PRO A 8 -4.75 -18.89 15.51
C PRO A 8 -5.06 -20.32 15.03
N GLN A 9 -5.88 -21.05 15.78
CA GLN A 9 -6.20 -22.48 15.54
C GLN A 9 -6.68 -22.76 14.10
N SER A 10 -7.35 -21.80 13.48
CA SER A 10 -7.76 -21.85 12.07
C SER A 10 -6.57 -21.89 11.09
N LYS A 11 -5.49 -21.14 11.38
CA LYS A 11 -4.26 -21.14 10.58
C LYS A 11 -3.51 -22.46 10.72
N GLU A 12 -3.44 -23.01 11.92
CA GLU A 12 -2.81 -24.32 12.14
C GLU A 12 -3.54 -25.42 11.39
N THR A 13 -4.87 -25.41 11.44
CA THR A 13 -5.73 -26.35 10.70
C THR A 13 -5.53 -26.21 9.19
N LEU A 14 -5.39 -24.99 8.68
CA LEU A 14 -5.10 -24.73 7.27
C LEU A 14 -3.75 -25.33 6.84
N LEU A 15 -2.70 -25.12 7.64
CA LEU A 15 -1.37 -25.69 7.39
C LEU A 15 -1.35 -27.22 7.46
N GLN A 16 -2.14 -27.82 8.35
CA GLN A 16 -2.33 -29.27 8.39
C GLN A 16 -3.00 -29.79 7.12
N ASN A 17 -4.01 -29.07 6.61
CA ASN A 17 -4.67 -29.42 5.34
C ASN A 17 -3.71 -29.31 4.14
N TYR A 18 -2.85 -28.29 4.10
CA TYR A 18 -1.80 -28.18 3.09
C TYR A 18 -0.82 -29.35 3.12
N ASN A 19 -0.35 -29.74 4.31
CA ASN A 19 0.50 -30.92 4.47
C ASN A 19 -0.20 -32.23 4.10
N LYS A 20 -1.50 -32.34 4.37
CA LYS A 20 -2.30 -33.49 3.94
C LYS A 20 -2.37 -33.55 2.42
N ARG A 21 -2.81 -32.46 1.75
CA ARG A 21 -2.88 -32.36 0.28
C ARG A 21 -1.55 -32.70 -0.38
N LEU A 22 -0.44 -32.13 0.11
CA LEU A 22 0.91 -32.41 -0.40
C LEU A 22 1.22 -33.92 -0.39
N ARG A 23 0.99 -34.57 0.75
CA ARG A 23 1.28 -36.01 0.91
C ARG A 23 0.38 -36.86 0.03
N ASP A 24 -0.90 -36.52 -0.06
CA ASP A 24 -1.88 -37.26 -0.83
C ASP A 24 -1.60 -37.14 -2.35
N ASP A 25 -1.28 -35.93 -2.83
CA ASP A 25 -0.95 -35.69 -4.25
C ASP A 25 0.39 -36.36 -4.65
N ILE A 26 1.43 -36.28 -3.82
CA ILE A 26 2.71 -36.98 -4.08
C ILE A 26 2.51 -38.49 -4.11
N ARG A 27 1.76 -39.05 -3.14
CA ARG A 27 1.46 -40.48 -3.13
C ARG A 27 0.69 -40.88 -4.38
N SER A 28 -0.31 -40.10 -4.78
CA SER A 28 -1.09 -40.36 -6.00
C SER A 28 -0.20 -40.39 -7.25
N ILE A 29 0.77 -39.47 -7.38
CA ILE A 29 1.72 -39.47 -8.50
C ILE A 29 2.55 -40.75 -8.51
N LEU A 30 3.11 -41.14 -7.35
CA LEU A 30 3.96 -42.32 -7.23
C LEU A 30 3.18 -43.60 -7.54
N ASP A 31 1.98 -43.75 -6.97
CA ASP A 31 1.16 -44.94 -7.15
C ASP A 31 0.73 -45.09 -8.61
N ASN A 32 0.23 -44.02 -9.25
CA ASN A 32 -0.16 -44.06 -10.66
C ASN A 32 1.04 -44.36 -11.57
N PHE A 33 2.22 -43.77 -11.30
CA PHE A 33 3.41 -44.04 -12.08
C PHE A 33 3.89 -45.49 -11.92
N THR A 34 3.91 -46.00 -10.70
CA THR A 34 4.27 -47.39 -10.40
C THR A 34 3.39 -48.36 -11.17
N GLU A 35 2.10 -48.06 -11.24
CA GLU A 35 1.15 -48.91 -11.94
C GLU A 35 1.29 -48.82 -13.46
N ILE A 36 1.59 -47.65 -14.04
CA ILE A 36 1.94 -47.55 -15.47
C ILE A 36 3.11 -48.47 -15.81
N ILE A 37 4.13 -48.53 -14.95
CA ILE A 37 5.29 -49.43 -15.15
C ILE A 37 4.87 -50.91 -15.07
N LYS A 38 3.94 -51.26 -14.17
CA LYS A 38 3.40 -52.62 -14.07
C LYS A 38 2.62 -53.00 -15.33
N THR A 39 1.71 -52.15 -15.80
CA THR A 39 0.92 -52.38 -17.02
C THR A 39 1.80 -52.44 -18.28
N ALA A 40 2.94 -51.75 -18.29
CA ALA A 40 3.88 -51.81 -19.42
C ALA A 40 4.63 -53.14 -19.54
N LYS A 41 4.59 -53.98 -18.51
CA LYS A 41 5.24 -55.28 -18.52
C LYS A 41 4.37 -56.27 -19.29
N VAL A 42 4.90 -56.80 -20.39
CA VAL A 42 4.23 -57.82 -21.20
C VAL A 42 4.37 -59.18 -20.49
N GLU A 43 3.25 -59.80 -20.14
CA GLU A 43 3.20 -61.17 -19.64
C GLU A 43 2.68 -62.13 -20.73
N ASP A 44 3.18 -63.37 -20.75
CA ASP A 44 2.93 -64.32 -21.86
C ASP A 44 1.61 -65.11 -21.72
N GLU A 45 0.97 -65.11 -20.55
CA GLU A 45 -0.23 -65.94 -20.26
C GLU A 45 -1.39 -65.09 -19.72
N THR A 46 -2.28 -64.65 -20.60
CA THR A 46 -3.54 -63.98 -20.24
C THR A 46 -4.74 -64.74 -20.77
N GLN A 47 -5.85 -64.77 -20.03
CA GLN A 47 -7.10 -65.44 -20.45
C GLN A 47 -7.77 -64.78 -21.68
N VAL A 48 -7.35 -63.57 -22.05
CA VAL A 48 -7.84 -62.77 -23.17
C VAL A 48 -6.82 -62.67 -24.30
N SER A 49 -7.31 -62.37 -25.51
CA SER A 49 -6.44 -62.17 -26.67
C SER A 49 -5.48 -60.99 -26.45
N ARG A 50 -4.27 -61.08 -27.01
CA ARG A 50 -3.26 -60.02 -26.92
C ARG A 50 -3.74 -58.67 -27.46
N ALA A 51 -4.58 -58.68 -28.49
CA ALA A 51 -5.16 -57.46 -29.06
C ALA A 51 -6.09 -56.77 -28.07
N THR A 52 -6.96 -57.55 -27.39
CA THR A 52 -7.87 -57.04 -26.37
C THR A 52 -7.12 -56.53 -25.13
N GLN A 53 -6.11 -57.29 -24.68
CA GLN A 53 -5.29 -56.90 -23.54
C GLN A 53 -4.55 -55.58 -23.80
N GLY A 54 -3.93 -55.44 -24.98
CA GLY A 54 -3.22 -54.21 -25.34
C GLY A 54 -4.11 -52.97 -25.38
N GLU A 55 -5.38 -53.12 -25.78
CA GLU A 55 -6.34 -52.01 -25.77
C GLU A 55 -6.75 -51.63 -24.33
N GLN A 56 -6.99 -52.62 -23.47
CA GLN A 56 -7.28 -52.40 -22.05
C GLN A 56 -6.11 -51.68 -21.35
N ASP A 57 -4.89 -52.19 -21.54
CA ASP A 57 -3.67 -51.62 -20.97
C ASP A 57 -3.47 -50.17 -21.42
N HIS A 58 -3.75 -49.89 -22.69
CA HIS A 58 -3.66 -48.54 -23.25
C HIS A 58 -4.64 -47.57 -22.56
N TYR A 59 -5.91 -47.94 -22.38
CA TYR A 59 -6.87 -47.09 -21.66
C TYR A 59 -6.48 -46.91 -20.20
N GLU A 60 -6.00 -47.97 -19.53
CA GLU A 60 -5.56 -47.90 -18.14
C GLU A 60 -4.37 -46.94 -17.98
N MET A 61 -3.36 -47.04 -18.85
CA MET A 61 -2.21 -46.13 -18.85
C MET A 61 -2.63 -44.68 -19.07
N GLN A 62 -3.58 -44.41 -19.98
CA GLN A 62 -4.08 -43.05 -20.21
C GLN A 62 -4.74 -42.46 -18.97
N VAL A 63 -5.61 -43.23 -18.29
CA VAL A 63 -6.26 -42.79 -17.06
C VAL A 63 -5.23 -42.51 -15.95
N ARG A 64 -4.24 -43.39 -15.79
CA ARG A 64 -3.17 -43.20 -14.80
C ARG A 64 -2.33 -41.96 -15.10
N ALA A 65 -1.98 -41.71 -16.37
CA ALA A 65 -1.28 -40.50 -16.78
C ALA A 65 -2.10 -39.23 -16.49
N ALA A 66 -3.40 -39.24 -16.77
CA ALA A 66 -4.30 -38.13 -16.47
C ALA A 66 -4.37 -37.85 -14.95
N ASN A 67 -4.40 -38.89 -14.12
CA ASN A 67 -4.37 -38.74 -12.66
C ASN A 67 -3.08 -38.09 -12.15
N ILE A 68 -1.93 -38.42 -12.75
CA ILE A 68 -0.63 -37.78 -12.43
C ILE A 68 -0.71 -36.28 -12.74
N VAL A 69 -1.20 -35.90 -13.92
CA VAL A 69 -1.34 -34.50 -14.32
C VAL A 69 -2.26 -33.75 -13.35
N ARG A 70 -3.41 -34.35 -12.98
CA ARG A 70 -4.36 -33.77 -12.02
C ARG A 70 -3.73 -33.53 -10.64
N ALA A 71 -2.95 -34.48 -10.14
CA ALA A 71 -2.22 -34.31 -8.88
C ALA A 71 -1.16 -33.19 -8.99
N GLY A 72 -0.45 -33.10 -10.13
CA GLY A 72 0.49 -32.02 -10.42
C GLY A 72 -0.17 -30.63 -10.42
N GLU A 73 -1.34 -30.49 -11.02
CA GLU A 73 -2.13 -29.25 -10.98
C GLU A 73 -2.57 -28.89 -9.55
N SER A 74 -2.98 -29.89 -8.76
CA SER A 74 -3.32 -29.67 -7.34
C SER A 74 -2.12 -29.15 -6.55
N LEU A 75 -0.92 -29.68 -6.80
CA LEU A 75 0.32 -29.18 -6.20
C LEU A 75 0.63 -27.74 -6.64
N MET A 76 0.44 -27.39 -7.91
CA MET A 76 0.60 -26.00 -8.37
C MET A 76 -0.36 -25.04 -7.67
N LYS A 77 -1.63 -25.44 -7.46
CA LYS A 77 -2.59 -24.67 -6.66
C LYS A 77 -2.12 -24.51 -5.22
N LEU A 78 -1.64 -25.59 -4.60
CA LEU A 78 -1.10 -25.57 -3.24
C LEU A 78 0.07 -24.58 -3.08
N VAL A 79 0.99 -24.51 -4.06
CA VAL A 79 2.09 -23.53 -4.04
C VAL A 79 1.55 -22.09 -4.11
N SER A 80 0.55 -21.83 -4.94
CA SER A 80 -0.09 -20.52 -5.02
C SER A 80 -0.79 -20.14 -3.71
N ASP A 81 -1.50 -21.09 -3.09
CA ASP A 81 -2.14 -20.91 -1.78
C ASP A 81 -1.10 -20.58 -0.69
N LEU A 82 0.05 -21.25 -0.69
CA LEU A 82 1.16 -20.98 0.22
C LEU A 82 1.76 -19.59 0.04
N LYS A 83 1.95 -19.15 -1.22
CA LYS A 83 2.41 -17.79 -1.52
C LYS A 83 1.42 -16.76 -1.00
N GLN A 84 0.13 -16.96 -1.24
CA GLN A 84 -0.91 -16.07 -0.73
C GLN A 84 -0.94 -16.05 0.80
N PHE A 85 -0.81 -17.21 1.45
CA PHE A 85 -0.71 -17.31 2.90
C PHE A 85 0.46 -16.50 3.45
N LEU A 86 1.66 -16.60 2.85
CA LEU A 86 2.86 -15.88 3.31
C LEU A 86 2.78 -14.38 3.05
N ILE A 87 2.32 -13.96 1.87
CA ILE A 87 2.19 -12.54 1.51
C ILE A 87 1.14 -11.89 2.41
N LEU A 88 -0.02 -12.53 2.63
CA LEU A 88 -1.12 -11.91 3.37
C LEU A 88 -0.95 -11.97 4.90
N ASN A 89 -0.15 -12.90 5.45
CA ASN A 89 -0.03 -13.04 6.90
C ASN A 89 0.67 -11.85 7.59
N ASP A 90 1.53 -11.14 6.87
CA ASP A 90 2.37 -10.11 7.48
C ASP A 90 1.68 -8.72 7.51
N PHE A 91 0.67 -8.50 6.67
CA PHE A 91 -0.03 -7.20 6.62
C PHE A 91 -0.67 -6.79 7.95
N PRO A 92 -1.36 -7.66 8.71
CA PRO A 92 -1.95 -7.26 9.98
C PRO A 92 -0.89 -6.78 10.99
N SER A 93 0.22 -7.51 11.14
CA SER A 93 1.29 -7.14 12.07
C SER A 93 2.04 -5.88 11.62
N VAL A 94 2.29 -5.74 10.32
CA VAL A 94 2.88 -4.53 9.74
C VAL A 94 1.94 -3.33 9.92
N ASN A 95 0.64 -3.52 9.73
CA ASN A 95 -0.36 -2.46 9.89
C ASN A 95 -0.53 -2.03 11.35
N GLU A 96 -0.45 -2.97 12.30
CA GLU A 96 -0.38 -2.67 13.74
C GLU A 96 0.89 -1.87 14.07
N ALA A 97 2.05 -2.27 13.55
CA ALA A 97 3.31 -1.55 13.76
C ALA A 97 3.27 -0.12 13.18
N ILE A 98 2.68 0.05 11.99
CA ILE A 98 2.46 1.38 11.37
C ILE A 98 1.52 2.21 12.23
N SER A 99 0.42 1.62 12.71
CA SER A 99 -0.57 2.31 13.54
C SER A 99 0.05 2.79 14.86
N LEU A 100 0.85 1.94 15.51
CA LEU A 100 1.58 2.27 16.73
C LEU A 100 2.58 3.40 16.49
N ARG A 101 3.37 3.32 15.41
CA ARG A 101 4.33 4.36 15.05
C ARG A 101 3.64 5.70 14.76
N ASN A 102 2.52 5.69 14.04
CA ASN A 102 1.73 6.89 13.78
C ASN A 102 1.19 7.51 15.08
N GLN A 103 0.77 6.69 16.05
CA GLN A 103 0.35 7.17 17.36
C GLN A 103 1.51 7.84 18.12
N GLN A 104 2.69 7.22 18.12
CA GLN A 104 3.89 7.78 18.75
C GLN A 104 4.33 9.10 18.13
N LEU A 105 4.27 9.21 16.80
CA LEU A 105 4.59 10.45 16.09
C LEU A 105 3.58 11.55 16.43
N ARG A 106 2.28 11.23 16.51
CA ARG A 106 1.25 12.19 16.93
C ARG A 106 1.46 12.67 18.35
N SER A 107 1.75 11.79 19.30
CA SER A 107 2.04 12.21 20.68
C SER A 107 3.28 13.10 20.76
N LEU A 108 4.33 12.78 20.00
CA LEU A 108 5.54 13.61 19.97
C LEU A 108 5.26 14.99 19.37
N GLN A 109 4.44 15.05 18.31
CA GLN A 109 4.02 16.30 17.70
C GLN A 109 3.25 17.16 18.72
N GLU A 110 2.25 16.58 19.40
CA GLU A 110 1.48 17.28 20.43
C GLU A 110 2.36 17.81 21.57
N GLU A 111 3.36 17.05 22.00
CA GLU A 111 4.34 17.50 23.00
C GLU A 111 5.21 18.66 22.50
N CYS A 112 5.66 18.61 21.25
CA CYS A 112 6.45 19.70 20.65
C CYS A 112 5.61 20.97 20.51
N ASP A 113 4.38 20.85 20.02
CA ASP A 113 3.45 21.96 19.86
C ASP A 113 3.14 22.61 21.23
N LYS A 114 2.93 21.79 22.27
CA LYS A 114 2.74 22.28 23.64
C LYS A 114 3.95 23.06 24.15
N LYS A 115 5.17 22.56 23.90
CA LYS A 115 6.41 23.26 24.29
C LYS A 115 6.60 24.57 23.54
N LEU A 116 6.28 24.61 22.25
CA LEU A 116 6.33 25.83 21.44
C LEU A 116 5.34 26.89 21.94
N ILE A 117 4.12 26.48 22.29
CA ILE A 117 3.12 27.38 22.87
C ILE A 117 3.59 27.93 24.22
N SER A 118 4.10 27.07 25.11
CA SER A 118 4.66 27.50 26.41
C SER A 118 5.77 28.53 26.21
N LEU A 119 6.73 28.24 25.34
CA LEU A 119 7.86 29.12 25.08
C LEU A 119 7.40 30.47 24.49
N ARG A 120 6.42 30.46 23.58
CA ARG A 120 5.82 31.69 23.05
C ARG A 120 5.22 32.53 24.17
N ASP A 121 4.48 31.90 25.08
CA ASP A 121 3.79 32.59 26.17
C ASP A 121 4.77 33.13 27.22
N GLU A 122 5.84 32.39 27.51
CA GLU A 122 6.97 32.83 28.34
C GLU A 122 7.65 34.07 27.72
N ILE A 123 8.03 34.03 26.44
CA ILE A 123 8.64 35.16 25.74
C ILE A 123 7.70 36.38 25.70
N ALA A 124 6.41 36.17 25.46
CA ALA A 124 5.44 37.26 25.46
C ALA A 124 5.31 37.93 26.83
N THR A 125 5.40 37.14 27.91
CA THR A 125 5.39 37.64 29.29
C THR A 125 6.66 38.46 29.57
N ASP A 126 7.84 37.91 29.28
CA ASP A 126 9.12 38.59 29.46
C ASP A 126 9.16 39.93 28.69
N LEU A 127 8.67 39.95 27.44
CA LEU A 127 8.61 41.18 26.63
C LEU A 127 7.70 42.24 27.25
N TYR A 128 6.55 41.83 27.79
CA TYR A 128 5.61 42.74 28.45
C TYR A 128 6.21 43.33 29.73
N GLU A 129 6.85 42.51 30.56
CA GLU A 129 7.54 42.96 31.78
C GLU A 129 8.66 43.96 31.45
N LEU A 130 9.48 43.67 30.43
CA LEU A 130 10.53 44.57 29.96
C LEU A 130 9.97 45.91 29.43
N GLU A 131 8.84 45.86 28.71
CA GLU A 131 8.17 47.06 28.22
C GLU A 131 7.64 47.92 29.38
N GLU A 132 7.02 47.30 30.39
CA GLU A 132 6.53 47.98 31.59
C GLU A 132 7.67 48.62 32.38
N GLU A 133 8.78 47.91 32.58
CA GLU A 133 9.97 48.43 33.26
C GLU A 133 10.59 49.60 32.50
N TYR A 134 10.67 49.53 31.17
CA TYR A 134 11.20 50.61 30.33
C TYR A 134 10.38 51.89 30.46
N TYR A 135 9.06 51.81 30.37
CA TYR A 135 8.19 52.99 30.53
C TYR A 135 8.15 53.49 31.97
N SER A 136 8.18 52.60 32.97
CA SER A 136 8.17 52.98 34.39
C SER A 136 9.48 53.63 34.83
N SER A 137 10.63 53.11 34.39
CA SER A 137 11.96 53.66 34.68
C SER A 137 12.19 54.98 33.98
N SER A 138 11.67 55.13 32.76
CA SER A 138 11.67 56.40 32.05
C SER A 138 10.83 57.40 32.83
N CYS A 139 9.56 57.10 33.15
CA CYS A 139 8.62 58.04 33.79
C CYS A 139 9.06 58.60 35.16
N GLY A 140 9.93 57.90 35.91
CA GLY A 140 10.44 58.36 37.22
C GLY A 140 11.63 59.33 37.16
N GLN A 141 12.32 59.44 36.02
CA GLN A 141 13.54 60.24 35.84
C GLN A 141 13.35 61.41 34.88
N TRP A 142 12.12 61.87 34.63
CA TRP A 142 11.88 63.09 33.85
C TRP A 142 11.86 64.32 34.76
N ASP A 143 13.02 64.69 35.31
CA ASP A 143 13.24 66.08 35.71
C ASP A 143 13.66 66.85 34.45
N GLY A 144 12.66 67.25 33.65
CA GLY A 144 12.70 68.44 32.81
C GLY A 144 13.60 68.53 31.57
N VAL A 145 14.45 67.58 31.19
CA VAL A 145 15.31 67.75 30.00
C VAL A 145 15.45 66.47 29.17
N GLU A 146 15.21 66.62 27.86
CA GLU A 146 15.43 65.66 26.76
C GLU A 146 14.30 64.69 26.38
N LEU A 147 13.36 65.19 25.56
CA LEU A 147 12.56 64.39 24.61
C LEU A 147 13.16 64.40 23.18
N PRO A 148 14.20 63.62 22.82
CA PRO A 148 14.57 63.44 21.42
C PRO A 148 13.82 62.28 20.76
N LEU A 149 13.50 61.20 21.49
CA LEU A 149 13.04 59.95 20.86
C LEU A 149 11.52 59.86 20.69
N CYS A 150 10.71 60.22 21.69
CA CYS A 150 9.24 60.25 21.52
C CYS A 150 8.77 61.36 20.57
N GLU A 151 9.51 62.46 20.47
CA GLU A 151 9.22 63.54 19.52
C GLU A 151 9.68 63.19 18.09
N ALA A 152 10.76 62.39 17.95
CA ALA A 152 11.20 61.87 16.66
C ALA A 152 10.21 60.85 16.05
N PHE A 153 9.57 60.01 16.89
CA PHE A 153 8.55 59.07 16.40
C PHE A 153 7.29 59.80 15.92
N ARG A 154 6.80 60.81 16.67
CA ARG A 154 5.64 61.62 16.25
C ARG A 154 5.91 62.50 15.03
N ARG A 155 7.15 62.91 14.75
CA ARG A 155 7.48 63.65 13.51
C ARG A 155 7.53 62.76 12.27
N ARG A 156 7.67 61.43 12.41
CA ARG A 156 7.79 60.54 11.24
C ARG A 156 6.44 60.29 10.54
N ASP A 157 5.33 60.40 11.26
CA ASP A 157 3.98 60.29 10.66
C ASP A 157 3.55 61.55 9.89
N SER A 158 4.36 62.61 9.88
CA SER A 158 4.08 63.86 9.14
C SER A 158 4.63 63.88 7.70
N TRP A 159 5.34 62.83 7.26
CA TRP A 159 5.85 62.74 5.88
C TRP A 159 5.16 61.59 5.14
N GLY A 160 4.14 61.94 4.37
CA GLY A 160 3.81 61.25 3.13
C GLY A 160 2.87 60.06 3.25
N PHE A 161 1.59 60.35 3.38
CA PHE A 161 0.61 59.65 2.57
C PHE A 161 1.00 59.90 1.09
N LEU A 162 1.58 58.89 0.44
CA LEU A 162 1.67 58.84 -1.02
C LEU A 162 0.97 57.57 -1.47
N ASP A 163 -0.32 57.72 -1.76
CA ASP A 163 -0.98 56.91 -2.77
C ASP A 163 -0.15 57.00 -4.05
N THR A 164 0.40 55.89 -4.51
CA THR A 164 0.75 55.71 -5.92
C THR A 164 0.49 54.26 -6.28
N SER A 165 -0.70 54.07 -6.84
CA SER A 165 -1.00 52.98 -7.77
C SER A 165 0.05 52.92 -8.87
N SER A 166 0.53 51.71 -9.21
CA SER A 166 0.75 51.20 -10.57
C SER A 166 1.48 49.84 -10.54
N GLU A 167 0.82 48.79 -11.07
CA GLU A 167 1.39 47.51 -11.53
C GLU A 167 2.25 47.69 -12.83
N PRO A 168 2.74 46.66 -13.56
CA PRO A 168 3.14 45.26 -13.26
C PRO A 168 4.58 44.90 -13.77
N GLY A 169 5.09 43.68 -13.52
CA GLY A 169 6.26 43.16 -14.28
C GLY A 169 7.03 41.93 -13.74
N ASN A 170 6.45 40.74 -13.92
CA ASN A 170 6.99 39.35 -14.03
C ASN A 170 8.42 38.91 -13.60
N SER A 171 8.45 37.75 -12.92
CA SER A 171 9.16 36.47 -13.25
C SER A 171 9.55 35.76 -11.93
N SER A 172 9.42 34.46 -11.66
CA SER A 172 9.24 33.24 -12.45
C SER A 172 8.73 32.09 -11.55
N THR A 173 8.00 31.14 -12.15
CA THR A 173 7.97 29.69 -11.84
C THR A 173 7.37 29.21 -10.51
N GLU A 174 6.08 28.85 -10.55
CA GLU A 174 5.50 27.83 -9.67
C GLU A 174 5.04 26.63 -10.52
N GLU A 175 5.61 25.47 -10.22
CA GLU A 175 5.05 24.16 -10.56
C GLU A 175 3.79 23.94 -9.71
N LEU A 176 2.63 23.76 -10.33
CA LEU A 176 1.53 23.04 -9.70
C LEU A 176 0.73 22.27 -10.75
N GLU A 177 0.81 20.95 -10.64
CA GLU A 177 0.04 19.97 -11.39
C GLU A 177 -1.49 20.19 -11.25
N ARG A 178 -2.18 20.03 -12.38
CA ARG A 178 -3.63 19.78 -12.45
C ARG A 178 -3.89 18.33 -12.90
N PRO A 179 -5.05 17.75 -12.53
CA PRO A 179 -5.31 16.32 -12.62
C PRO A 179 -5.67 15.88 -14.05
N PRO A 180 -5.54 14.58 -14.38
CA PRO A 180 -5.83 14.09 -15.73
C PRO A 180 -7.34 13.99 -15.97
N ALA A 181 -7.81 14.67 -17.02
CA ALA A 181 -9.10 14.42 -17.64
C ALA A 181 -8.96 13.27 -18.65
N GLN A 182 -9.94 12.36 -18.63
CA GLN A 182 -10.04 11.16 -19.43
C GLN A 182 -10.07 11.46 -20.94
N GLU A 183 -9.18 10.84 -21.71
CA GLU A 183 -9.30 10.75 -23.17
C GLU A 183 -10.38 9.71 -23.52
N ALA A 184 -11.51 10.18 -24.04
CA ALA A 184 -12.46 9.37 -24.79
C ALA A 184 -12.32 9.68 -26.28
N ILE A 185 -12.04 8.64 -27.05
CA ILE A 185 -11.87 8.56 -28.50
C ILE A 185 -13.05 9.21 -29.24
N PRO A 186 -12.85 10.02 -30.31
CA PRO A 186 -13.96 10.58 -31.06
C PRO A 186 -14.54 9.55 -32.05
N ARG A 187 -15.83 9.25 -31.91
CA ARG A 187 -16.65 8.62 -32.96
C ARG A 187 -17.60 9.66 -33.55
N HIS A 188 -17.52 9.90 -34.85
CA HIS A 188 -18.55 10.63 -35.60
C HIS A 188 -19.13 9.74 -36.72
N LEU A 189 -20.33 9.22 -36.41
CA LEU A 189 -21.59 9.15 -37.17
C LEU A 189 -21.62 8.91 -38.71
N ASN A 190 -22.16 7.73 -39.02
CA ASN A 190 -23.37 7.44 -39.82
C ASN A 190 -23.36 7.57 -41.36
N GLY A 191 -23.73 6.48 -42.03
CA GLY A 191 -24.10 6.40 -43.44
C GLY A 191 -24.84 5.09 -43.74
N HIS A 192 -26.10 5.21 -44.16
CA HIS A 192 -27.03 4.14 -44.54
C HIS A 192 -26.57 3.37 -45.80
N GLY A 193 -27.04 2.11 -45.96
CA GLY A 193 -27.37 1.60 -47.30
C GLY A 193 -27.15 0.11 -47.56
N ALA A 194 -28.26 -0.58 -47.82
CA ALA A 194 -28.46 -1.75 -48.70
C ALA A 194 -27.95 -3.13 -48.28
N GLY A 195 -28.91 -4.06 -48.16
CA GLY A 195 -28.67 -5.49 -48.07
C GLY A 195 -28.62 -6.20 -49.42
N THR A 196 -28.08 -7.40 -49.38
CA THR A 196 -28.23 -8.58 -50.27
C THR A 196 -27.56 -9.71 -49.47
N GLY A 197 -28.16 -10.86 -49.16
CA GLY A 197 -28.73 -11.82 -50.10
C GLY A 197 -27.72 -12.97 -50.31
N ASP A 198 -28.15 -14.19 -49.96
CA ASP A 198 -27.72 -15.51 -50.45
C ASP A 198 -26.47 -16.26 -49.90
N GLN A 199 -26.81 -17.40 -49.26
CA GLN A 199 -26.44 -18.79 -49.61
C GLN A 199 -25.01 -19.12 -50.05
N CYS A 200 -24.32 -19.93 -49.22
CA CYS A 200 -23.86 -21.28 -49.55
C CYS A 200 -23.40 -22.02 -48.27
#